data_AF-A0A9D2RB45-F1
#
_entry.id   AF-A0A9D2RB45-F1
#
_cell.length_a   1.000
_cell.length_b   1.000
_cell.length_c   1.000
_cell.angle_alpha   90.00
_cell.angle_beta   90.00
_cell.angle_gamma   90.00
#
_symmetry.space_group_name_H-M   'P 1'
#
loop_
_entity.id
_entity.type
_entity.pdbx_description
1 polymer ?
#
loop_
_entity_poly.entity_id
_entity_poly.type
_entity_poly.pdbx_seq_one_letter_code
_entity_poly.pdbx_strand_id
1 'polypeptide(L)'
;MSSAAQRAELQSQIWKIANEVRGSVDGWDFKQYVLGTLFYRFISENFSSYMEGGDESINYAGLDDAIITKEIKEDAVKTKGYFIYPSQLFCRIAETAKLNNLNIYAYLETVLLYMPDYKNEPEG
;
A
#
# COMPACT_ATOMS: atom_id res chain seq x y z
N MET A 1 25.01 -11.40 -50.42
CA MET A 1 23.76 -11.25 -49.62
C MET A 1 23.34 -9.79 -49.68
N SER A 2 22.07 -9.50 -49.97
CA SER A 2 21.61 -8.14 -50.28
C SER A 2 21.60 -7.24 -49.05
N SER A 3 22.09 -6.00 -49.20
CA SER A 3 22.03 -4.91 -48.20
C SER A 3 20.64 -4.73 -47.56
N ALA A 4 19.58 -5.09 -48.30
CA ALA A 4 18.20 -5.06 -47.80
C ALA A 4 17.91 -6.13 -46.73
N ALA A 5 18.48 -7.33 -46.86
CA ALA A 5 18.29 -8.41 -45.87
C ALA A 5 19.00 -8.10 -44.56
N GLN A 6 20.22 -7.55 -44.64
CA GLN A 6 20.97 -7.08 -43.47
C GLN A 6 20.26 -5.91 -42.75
N ARG A 7 19.65 -4.99 -43.50
CA ARG A 7 18.85 -3.89 -42.91
C ARG A 7 17.57 -4.39 -42.25
N ALA A 8 16.88 -5.36 -42.84
CA ALA A 8 15.67 -5.94 -42.26
C ALA A 8 15.98 -6.70 -40.95
N GLU A 9 17.09 -7.43 -40.91
CA GLU A 9 17.53 -8.14 -39.71
C GLU A 9 17.98 -7.17 -38.60
N LEU A 10 18.70 -6.11 -38.96
CA LEU A 10 19.07 -5.06 -38.02
C LEU A 10 17.84 -4.32 -37.47
N GLN A 11 16.86 -4.00 -38.32
CA GLN A 11 15.60 -3.39 -37.90
C GLN A 11 14.79 -4.31 -37.00
N SER A 12 14.74 -5.61 -37.28
CA SER A 12 14.07 -6.60 -36.44
C SER A 12 14.72 -6.72 -35.06
N GLN A 13 16.05 -6.70 -34.99
CA GLN A 13 16.81 -6.68 -33.73
C GLN A 13 16.55 -5.39 -32.94
N ILE A 14 16.56 -4.22 -33.59
CA ILE A 14 16.22 -2.94 -32.95
C ILE A 14 14.78 -2.96 -32.43
N TRP A 15 13.84 -3.55 -33.17
CA TRP A 15 12.44 -3.69 -32.76
C TRP A 15 12.27 -4.68 -31.60
N LYS A 16 13.05 -5.77 -31.56
CA LYS A 16 13.10 -6.71 -30.43
C LYS A 16 13.65 -6.04 -29.18
N ILE A 17 14.78 -5.34 -29.28
CA ILE A 17 15.37 -4.57 -28.18
C ILE A 17 14.38 -3.50 -27.69
N ALA A 18 13.71 -2.78 -28.59
CA ALA A 18 12.70 -1.80 -28.23
C ALA A 18 11.46 -2.42 -27.55
N ASN A 19 11.10 -3.66 -27.87
CA ASN A 19 10.03 -4.39 -27.17
C ASN A 19 10.48 -4.97 -25.83
N GLU A 20 11.72 -5.45 -25.72
CA GLU A 20 12.31 -5.90 -24.46
C GLU A 20 12.46 -4.72 -23.47
N VAL A 21 12.80 -3.52 -23.96
CA VAL A 21 12.87 -2.28 -23.16
C VAL A 21 11.48 -1.70 -22.88
N ARG A 22 10.48 -1.93 -23.74
CA ARG A 22 9.06 -1.64 -23.40
C ARG A 22 8.52 -2.59 -22.32
N GLY A 23 9.28 -3.65 -21.99
CA GLY A 23 9.04 -4.61 -20.93
C GLY A 23 9.52 -4.20 -19.54
N SER A 24 9.83 -2.92 -19.28
CA SER A 24 10.08 -2.41 -17.92
C SER A 24 8.88 -1.58 -17.43
N VAL A 25 7.83 -2.23 -16.94
CA VAL A 25 7.39 -2.21 -15.51
C VAL A 25 7.41 -0.87 -14.75
N ASP A 26 7.50 0.30 -15.39
CA ASP A 26 7.81 1.56 -14.68
C ASP A 26 6.66 2.57 -14.68
N GLY A 27 5.78 2.57 -15.69
CA GLY A 27 4.65 3.51 -15.75
C GLY A 27 3.32 2.97 -15.22
N TRP A 28 3.10 1.66 -15.33
CA TRP A 28 1.87 1.00 -14.87
C TRP A 28 1.98 0.63 -13.39
N ASP A 29 3.10 0.02 -12.99
CA ASP A 29 3.43 -0.26 -11.59
C ASP A 29 3.51 1.02 -10.77
N PHE A 30 4.15 2.09 -11.27
CA PHE A 30 4.17 3.38 -10.57
C PHE A 30 2.76 3.93 -10.32
N LYS A 31 1.84 3.79 -11.28
CA LYS A 31 0.44 4.18 -11.07
C LYS A 31 -0.24 3.31 -10.02
N GLN A 32 -0.01 2.00 -10.02
CA GLN A 32 -0.57 1.10 -9.01
C GLN A 32 0.01 1.37 -7.61
N TYR A 33 1.32 1.59 -7.49
CA TYR A 33 1.99 1.91 -6.22
C TYR A 33 1.54 3.28 -5.68
N VAL A 34 1.50 4.30 -6.53
CA VAL A 34 1.04 5.64 -6.12
C VAL A 34 -0.45 5.62 -5.76
N LEU A 35 -1.29 5.00 -6.58
CA LEU A 35 -2.72 4.94 -6.32
C LEU A 35 -3.05 4.11 -5.08
N GLY A 36 -2.39 2.95 -4.91
CA GLY A 36 -2.53 2.11 -3.72
C GLY A 36 -2.09 2.84 -2.44
N THR A 37 -0.97 3.58 -2.50
CA THR A 37 -0.49 4.38 -1.37
C THR A 37 -1.45 5.52 -1.03
N LEU A 38 -1.95 6.25 -2.05
CA LEU A 38 -2.92 7.32 -1.85
C LEU A 38 -4.26 6.80 -1.33
N PHE A 39 -4.70 5.64 -1.83
CA PHE A 39 -5.90 4.97 -1.34
C PHE A 39 -5.72 4.55 0.12
N TYR A 40 -4.59 3.93 0.47
CA TYR A 40 -4.29 3.54 1.84
C TYR A 40 -4.24 4.74 2.78
N ARG A 41 -3.60 5.83 2.35
CA ARG A 41 -3.60 7.10 3.07
C ARG A 41 -5.03 7.61 3.29
N PHE A 42 -5.86 7.62 2.25
CA PHE A 42 -7.23 8.10 2.33
C PHE A 42 -8.07 7.29 3.31
N ILE A 43 -8.04 5.95 3.25
CA ILE A 43 -8.79 5.12 4.19
C ILE A 43 -8.24 5.23 5.62
N SER A 44 -6.93 5.39 5.78
CA SER A 44 -6.31 5.56 7.10
C SER A 44 -6.69 6.89 7.76
N GLU A 45 -6.66 8.00 7.02
CA GLU A 45 -7.10 9.30 7.51
C GLU A 45 -8.60 9.27 7.84
N ASN A 46 -9.43 8.70 6.96
CA ASN A 46 -10.87 8.54 7.21
C ASN A 46 -11.17 7.71 8.46
N PHE A 47 -10.39 6.64 8.68
CA PHE A 47 -10.55 5.76 9.81
C PHE A 47 -10.16 6.43 11.13
N SER A 48 -9.02 7.13 11.16
CA SER A 48 -8.60 7.90 12.35
C SER A 48 -9.66 8.94 12.71
N SER A 49 -10.13 9.73 11.74
CA SER A 49 -11.17 10.73 11.98
C SER A 49 -12.51 10.12 12.44
N TYR A 50 -12.83 8.91 11.97
CA TYR A 50 -14.01 8.19 12.44
C TYR A 50 -13.88 7.75 13.90
N MET A 51 -12.72 7.19 14.27
CA MET A 51 -12.45 6.75 15.65
C MET A 51 -12.35 7.93 16.62
N GLU A 52 -11.86 9.08 16.16
CA GLU A 52 -11.77 10.31 16.95
C GLU A 52 -13.12 11.02 17.09
N GLY A 53 -14.09 10.75 16.21
CA GLY A 53 -15.45 11.29 16.30
C GLY A 53 -15.55 12.82 16.24
N GLY A 54 -14.48 13.51 15.81
CA GLY A 54 -14.38 14.97 15.86
C GLY A 54 -13.95 15.53 17.23
N ASP A 55 -13.53 14.68 18.17
CA ASP A 55 -12.98 15.08 19.46
C ASP A 55 -11.44 15.24 19.37
N GLU A 56 -10.96 16.47 19.45
CA GLU A 56 -9.53 16.81 19.39
C GLU A 56 -8.72 16.26 20.58
N SER A 57 -9.36 15.81 21.66
CA SER A 57 -8.68 15.19 22.79
C SER A 57 -8.31 13.73 22.55
N ILE A 58 -8.91 13.10 21.54
CA ILE A 58 -8.63 11.72 21.16
C ILE A 58 -7.60 11.73 20.03
N ASN A 59 -6.47 11.05 20.26
CA ASN A 59 -5.47 10.79 19.22
C ASN A 59 -5.42 9.29 18.97
N TYR A 60 -6.18 8.82 17.98
CA TYR A 60 -6.27 7.39 17.69
C TYR A 60 -4.91 6.80 17.30
N ALA A 61 -4.10 7.55 16.54
CA ALA A 61 -2.76 7.14 16.13
C ALA A 61 -1.75 6.99 17.27
N GLY A 62 -2.03 7.59 18.43
CA GLY A 62 -1.20 7.48 19.64
C GLY A 62 -1.56 6.32 20.55
N LEU A 63 -2.65 5.57 20.26
CA LEU A 63 -3.09 4.46 21.09
C LEU A 63 -2.26 3.20 20.84
N ASP A 64 -2.21 2.34 21.86
CA ASP A 64 -1.66 0.99 21.74
C ASP A 64 -2.71 0.05 21.12
N ASP A 65 -2.26 -0.83 20.22
CA ASP A 65 -3.12 -1.82 19.58
C ASP A 65 -3.81 -2.75 20.61
N ALA A 66 -3.21 -2.96 21.78
CA ALA A 66 -3.76 -3.78 22.86
C ALA A 66 -5.04 -3.19 23.48
N ILE A 67 -5.31 -1.90 23.31
CA ILE A 67 -6.55 -1.26 23.77
C ILE A 67 -7.72 -1.63 22.85
N ILE A 68 -7.45 -2.09 21.63
CA ILE A 68 -8.48 -2.47 20.66
C ILE A 68 -9.12 -3.80 21.09
N THR A 69 -10.40 -3.72 21.49
CA THR A 69 -11.21 -4.89 21.80
C THR A 69 -11.84 -5.49 20.55
N LYS A 70 -12.26 -6.76 20.62
CA LYS A 70 -13.01 -7.46 19.56
C LYS A 70 -14.29 -6.69 19.19
N GLU A 71 -14.98 -6.13 20.18
CA GLU A 71 -16.22 -5.36 19.97
C GLU A 71 -15.99 -4.10 19.14
N ILE A 72 -14.93 -3.33 19.44
CA ILE A 72 -14.57 -2.14 18.66
C ILE A 72 -14.25 -2.52 17.21
N LYS A 73 -13.50 -3.61 17.03
CA LYS A 73 -13.15 -4.11 15.69
C LYS A 73 -14.39 -4.56 14.93
N GLU A 74 -15.29 -5.32 15.54
CA GLU A 74 -16.52 -5.78 14.90
C GLU A 74 -17.45 -4.63 14.52
N ASP A 75 -17.60 -3.62 15.38
CA ASP A 75 -18.43 -2.45 15.11
C ASP A 75 -17.86 -1.60 13.97
N ALA A 76 -16.55 -1.36 13.98
CA ALA A 76 -15.85 -0.67 12.91
C ALA A 76 -15.99 -1.40 11.56
N VAL A 77 -15.84 -2.73 11.54
CA VAL A 77 -16.02 -3.54 10.32
C VAL A 77 -17.48 -3.51 9.86
N LYS A 78 -18.47 -3.58 10.76
CA LYS A 78 -19.90 -3.49 10.39
C LYS A 78 -20.26 -2.12 9.81
N THR A 79 -19.68 -1.05 10.34
CA THR A 79 -20.02 0.33 9.96
C THR A 79 -19.24 0.81 8.74
N LYS A 80 -17.93 0.58 8.68
CA LYS A 80 -17.04 1.07 7.61
C LYS A 80 -16.68 0.01 6.57
N GLY A 81 -16.84 -1.27 6.89
CA GLY A 81 -16.44 -2.39 6.02
C GLY A 81 -14.96 -2.77 6.14
N TYR A 82 -14.18 -2.07 6.98
CA TYR A 82 -12.75 -2.31 7.20
C TYR A 82 -12.34 -1.82 8.60
N PHE A 83 -11.18 -2.29 9.06
CA PHE A 83 -10.55 -1.89 10.32
C PHE A 83 -9.05 -1.67 10.09
N ILE A 84 -8.45 -0.71 10.79
CA ILE A 84 -7.02 -0.43 10.74
C ILE A 84 -6.55 -0.22 12.18
N TYR A 85 -5.53 -0.96 12.62
CA TYR A 85 -4.95 -0.76 13.95
C TYR A 85 -4.27 0.61 14.07
N PRO A 86 -4.21 1.20 15.28
CA PRO A 86 -3.45 2.43 15.53
C PRO A 86 -2.04 2.39 14.93
N SER A 87 -1.30 1.31 15.18
CA SER A 87 0.08 1.14 14.67
C SER A 87 0.20 1.04 13.15
N GLN A 88 -0.88 0.67 12.48
CA GLN A 88 -0.93 0.44 11.03
C GLN A 88 -1.40 1.67 10.27
N LEU A 89 -1.80 2.76 10.93
CA LEU A 89 -2.16 3.99 10.23
C LEU A 89 -1.01 4.51 9.36
N PHE A 90 -1.37 5.13 8.23
CA PHE A 90 -0.40 5.65 7.26
C PHE A 90 0.61 6.61 7.90
N CYS A 91 0.18 7.45 8.84
CA CYS A 91 1.08 8.35 9.58
C CYS A 91 2.15 7.57 10.37
N ARG A 92 1.77 6.48 11.04
CA ARG A 92 2.67 5.62 11.82
C ARG A 92 3.62 4.83 10.92
N ILE A 93 3.13 4.37 9.78
CA ILE A 93 3.95 3.73 8.75
C ILE A 93 4.99 4.71 8.21
N ALA A 94 4.57 5.93 7.86
CA ALA A 94 5.46 6.97 7.34
C ALA A 94 6.51 7.41 8.37
N GLU A 95 6.12 7.57 9.63
CA GLU A 95 7.03 7.85 10.75
C GLU A 95 8.06 6.74 10.92
N THR A 96 7.62 5.49 10.97
CA THR A 96 8.49 4.32 11.15
C THR A 96 9.46 4.18 9.98
N ALA A 97 8.98 4.35 8.74
CA ALA A 97 9.83 4.30 7.56
C ALA A 97 10.89 5.40 7.60
N LYS A 98 10.52 6.64 7.97
CA LYS A 98 11.45 7.76 8.11
C LYS A 98 12.51 7.50 9.18
N LEU A 99 12.12 7.00 10.36
CA LEU A 99 13.04 6.74 11.47
C LEU A 99 14.06 5.64 11.15
N ASN A 100 13.67 4.67 10.32
CA ASN A 100 14.52 3.53 9.94
C ASN A 100 15.18 3.69 8.57
N ASN A 101 15.08 4.86 7.92
CA ASN A 101 15.55 5.10 6.56
C ASN A 101 15.05 4.06 5.53
N LEU A 102 13.81 3.61 5.69
CA LEU A 102 13.17 2.63 4.81
C LEU A 102 12.44 3.32 3.66
N ASN A 103 12.34 2.62 2.53
CA ASN A 103 11.43 3.01 1.46
C ASN A 103 9.98 2.77 1.93
N ILE A 104 9.17 3.83 1.94
CA ILE A 104 7.77 3.77 2.41
C ILE A 104 6.93 2.78 1.60
N TYR A 105 7.18 2.64 0.31
CA TYR A 105 6.43 1.71 -0.54
C TYR A 105 6.73 0.25 -0.19
N ALA A 106 8.01 -0.09 0.01
CA ALA A 106 8.41 -1.43 0.43
C ALA A 106 7.87 -1.78 1.82
N TYR A 107 7.85 -0.81 2.73
CA TYR A 107 7.29 -1.01 4.07
C TYR A 107 5.77 -1.14 4.04
N LEU A 108 5.08 -0.30 3.26
CA LEU A 108 3.63 -0.41 3.08
C LEU A 108 3.23 -1.74 2.44
N GLU A 109 3.95 -2.20 1.42
CA GLU A 109 3.72 -3.51 0.80
C GLU A 109 3.87 -4.64 1.83
N THR A 110 4.88 -4.56 2.70
CA THR A 110 5.07 -5.50 3.80
C THR A 110 3.85 -5.46 4.75
N VAL A 111 3.42 -4.28 5.17
CA VAL A 111 2.24 -4.14 6.05
C VAL A 111 1.00 -4.71 5.38
N LEU A 112 0.77 -4.45 4.10
CA LEU A 112 -0.39 -4.97 3.36
C LEU A 112 -0.33 -6.49 3.19
N LEU A 113 0.85 -7.07 2.99
CA LEU A 113 1.04 -8.52 2.87
C LEU A 113 0.80 -9.26 4.19
N TYR A 114 1.21 -8.66 5.31
CA TYR A 114 1.08 -9.24 6.64
C TYR A 114 -0.11 -8.70 7.44
N MET A 115 -0.93 -7.84 6.84
CA MET A 115 -2.17 -7.39 7.45
C MET A 115 -3.04 -8.63 7.66
N PRO A 116 -3.39 -8.97 8.91
CA PRO A 116 -4.12 -10.19 9.17
C PRO A 116 -5.44 -10.17 8.42
N ASP A 117 -5.74 -11.26 7.70
CA ASP A 117 -7.03 -11.42 7.06
C ASP A 117 -8.06 -11.60 8.17
N TYR A 118 -8.78 -10.52 8.47
CA TYR A 118 -9.66 -10.42 9.64
C TYR A 118 -10.76 -11.48 9.70
N LYS A 119 -11.01 -12.18 8.58
CA LYS A 119 -11.95 -13.30 8.52
C LYS A 119 -11.42 -14.58 9.15
N ASN A 120 -10.10 -14.70 9.33
CA ASN A 120 -9.42 -15.93 9.70
C ASN A 120 -8.50 -15.80 10.93
N GLU A 121 -8.59 -14.69 11.69
CA GLU A 121 -7.87 -14.58 12.96
C GLU A 121 -8.42 -15.63 13.95
N PRO A 122 -7.54 -16.45 14.57
CA PRO A 122 -7.98 -17.38 15.61
C PRO A 122 -8.56 -16.60 16.79
N GLU A 123 -9.67 -17.08 17.34
CA GLU A 123 -10.25 -16.56 18.58
C GLU A 123 -9.27 -16.82 19.73
N GLY A 124 -8.40 -15.84 20.00
CA GLY A 124 -7.60 -15.76 21.22
C GLY A 124 -8.43 -15.26 22.38
#